data_AF-A0A3D8GM04-F1
#
_entry.id   AF-A0A3D8GM04-F1
#
_cell.length_a   1.000
_cell.length_b   1.000
_cell.length_c   1.000
_cell.angle_alpha   90.00
_cell.angle_beta   90.00
_cell.angle_gamma   90.00
#
_symmetry.space_group_name_H-M   'P 1'
#
loop_
_entity.id
_entity.type
_entity.pdbx_description
1 polymer ?
#
loop_
_entity_poly.entity_id
_entity_poly.type
_entity_poly.pdbx_seq_one_letter_code
_entity_poly.pdbx_strand_id
1 'polypeptide(L)'
;MKKMIAVLFFAALFISMYVDLTAGTLTVSIAAPPPKSVEASDIGISNFTAVVQPGQTLLSVIEKRRGSTPNVSIDKLIADFKALNPGASPELLQIGKEYRFPVYER
;
A
#
# COMPACT_ATOMS: atom_id res chain seq x y z
N MET A 1 46.16 -7.88 -3.94
CA MET A 1 45.01 -8.48 -4.66
C MET A 1 43.98 -9.14 -3.74
N LYS A 2 44.28 -10.24 -3.03
CA LYS A 2 43.29 -10.96 -2.19
C LYS A 2 42.66 -10.12 -1.06
N LYS A 3 43.45 -9.25 -0.42
CA LYS A 3 42.98 -8.31 0.61
C LYS A 3 41.97 -7.28 0.04
N MET A 4 42.21 -6.83 -1.20
CA MET A 4 41.37 -5.84 -1.88
C MET A 4 40.04 -6.44 -2.34
N ILE A 5 40.06 -7.71 -2.79
CA ILE A 5 38.85 -8.48 -3.11
C ILE A 5 37.98 -8.68 -1.87
N ALA A 6 38.59 -9.02 -0.72
CA ALA A 6 37.86 -9.16 0.54
C ALA A 6 37.18 -7.84 0.96
N VAL A 7 37.90 -6.72 0.87
CA VAL A 7 37.33 -5.39 1.19
C VAL A 7 36.15 -5.06 0.28
N LEU A 8 36.28 -5.29 -1.03
CA LEU A 8 35.19 -5.02 -1.98
C LEU A 8 33.97 -5.91 -1.71
N PHE A 9 34.19 -7.18 -1.39
CA PHE A 9 33.11 -8.12 -1.04
C PHE A 9 32.34 -7.66 0.20
N PHE A 10 33.05 -7.30 1.28
CA PHE A 10 32.40 -6.80 2.49
C PHE A 10 31.68 -5.48 2.25
N ALA A 11 32.26 -4.56 1.48
CA ALA A 11 31.60 -3.31 1.11
C ALA A 11 30.28 -3.57 0.36
N ALA A 12 30.29 -4.45 -0.65
CA ALA A 12 29.08 -4.83 -1.37
C ALA A 12 28.05 -5.53 -0.48
N LEU A 13 28.49 -6.40 0.44
CA LEU A 13 27.63 -7.10 1.40
C LEU A 13 26.89 -6.11 2.32
N PHE A 14 27.62 -5.15 2.91
CA PHE A 14 27.02 -4.13 3.77
C PHE A 14 26.08 -3.20 3.01
N ILE A 15 26.42 -2.82 1.78
CA ILE A 15 25.55 -2.02 0.92
C ILE A 15 24.25 -2.78 0.61
N SER A 16 24.33 -4.05 0.22
CA SER A 16 23.15 -4.88 -0.04
C SER A 16 22.26 -4.98 1.19
N MET A 17 22.84 -5.31 2.34
CA MET A 17 22.11 -5.45 3.60
C MET A 17 21.46 -4.13 4.02
N TYR A 18 22.13 -2.99 3.83
CA TYR A 18 21.54 -1.68 4.07
C TYR A 18 20.33 -1.41 3.16
N VAL A 19 20.45 -1.68 1.85
CA VAL A 19 19.35 -1.49 0.89
C VAL A 19 18.18 -2.43 1.20
N ASP A 20 18.44 -3.71 1.47
CA ASP A 20 17.39 -4.68 1.81
C ASP A 20 16.64 -4.30 3.08
N LEU A 21 17.33 -3.75 4.10
CA LEU A 21 16.72 -3.34 5.36
C LEU A 21 15.98 -1.99 5.29
N THR A 22 16.34 -1.09 4.37
CA THR A 22 15.81 0.29 4.34
C THR A 22 14.86 0.55 3.19
N ALA A 23 15.23 0.15 1.99
CA ALA A 23 14.48 0.40 0.77
C ALA A 23 13.74 -0.86 0.27
N GLY A 24 14.27 -2.04 0.56
CA GLY A 24 13.86 -3.29 -0.07
C GLY A 24 14.30 -3.37 -1.53
N THR A 25 14.42 -4.58 -2.06
CA THR A 25 14.87 -4.84 -3.43
C THR A 25 13.77 -5.40 -4.34
N LEU A 26 12.54 -5.52 -3.81
CA LEU A 26 11.40 -5.99 -4.57
C LEU A 26 11.01 -4.96 -5.63
N THR A 27 11.30 -5.26 -6.89
CA THR A 27 10.67 -4.56 -8.00
C THR A 27 9.17 -4.83 -7.92
N VAL A 28 8.38 -3.77 -7.77
CA VAL A 28 6.93 -3.87 -7.88
C VAL A 28 6.65 -4.33 -9.31
N SER A 29 6.39 -5.63 -9.48
CA SER A 29 5.87 -6.15 -10.72
C SER A 29 4.53 -5.46 -10.92
N ILE A 30 4.46 -4.54 -11.88
CA ILE A 30 3.20 -4.04 -12.45
C ILE A 30 2.61 -5.20 -13.27
N ALA A 31 2.34 -6.33 -12.61
CA ALA A 31 1.70 -7.50 -13.19
C ALA A 31 0.19 -7.30 -13.05
N ALA A 32 -0.31 -6.42 -13.92
CA ALA A 32 -1.59 -6.47 -14.61
C ALA A 32 -1.86 -5.04 -15.05
N PRO A 33 -2.27 -4.79 -16.32
CA PRO A 33 -2.93 -3.53 -16.62
C PRO A 33 -4.03 -3.35 -15.58
N PRO A 34 -4.17 -2.17 -14.97
CA PRO A 34 -5.27 -1.92 -14.05
C PRO A 34 -6.54 -2.39 -14.76
N PRO A 35 -7.44 -3.16 -14.12
CA PRO A 35 -8.80 -3.22 -14.63
C PRO A 35 -9.18 -1.77 -14.87
N LYS A 36 -9.57 -1.45 -16.12
CA LYS A 36 -10.00 -0.12 -16.56
C LYS A 36 -10.57 0.60 -15.37
N SER A 37 -10.01 1.77 -15.02
CA SER A 37 -10.59 2.69 -14.05
C SER A 37 -12.08 2.77 -14.37
N VAL A 38 -12.88 1.98 -13.66
CA VAL A 38 -14.33 2.08 -13.73
C VAL A 38 -14.55 3.39 -13.02
N GLU A 39 -14.98 4.40 -13.77
CA GLU A 39 -15.49 5.64 -13.21
C GLU A 39 -16.53 5.25 -12.16
N ALA A 40 -16.11 5.21 -10.90
CA ALA A 40 -17.03 4.91 -9.81
C ALA A 40 -17.99 6.09 -9.75
N SER A 41 -19.28 5.75 -9.87
CA SER A 41 -20.40 6.66 -9.70
C SER A 41 -20.20 7.52 -8.45
N ASP A 42 -20.73 8.73 -8.45
CA ASP A 42 -20.76 9.57 -7.26
C ASP A 42 -21.67 8.91 -6.21
N ILE A 43 -21.12 8.02 -5.38
CA ILE A 43 -21.88 7.24 -4.38
C ILE A 43 -22.17 8.11 -3.13
N GLY A 44 -21.84 9.40 -3.12
CA GLY A 44 -22.04 10.27 -1.95
C GLY A 44 -21.20 9.87 -0.72
N ILE A 45 -20.27 8.91 -0.88
CA ILE A 45 -19.34 8.48 0.18
C ILE A 45 -18.13 9.41 0.15
N SER A 46 -17.93 10.17 1.24
CA SER A 46 -16.72 10.97 1.42
C SER A 46 -15.49 10.06 1.40
N ASN A 47 -14.51 10.37 0.56
CA ASN A 47 -13.36 9.52 0.30
C ASN A 47 -12.07 10.32 0.12
N PHE A 48 -10.94 9.63 0.21
CA PHE A 48 -9.63 10.17 -0.14
C PHE A 48 -8.83 9.13 -0.89
N THR A 49 -7.87 9.58 -1.68
CA THR A 49 -7.00 8.71 -2.47
C THR A 49 -5.66 8.50 -1.77
N ALA A 50 -5.16 7.26 -1.78
CA ALA A 50 -3.83 6.95 -1.26
C ALA A 50 -3.18 5.77 -2.00
N VAL A 51 -1.85 5.83 -2.12
CA VAL A 51 -1.01 4.72 -2.61
C VAL A 51 -0.69 3.79 -1.44
N VAL A 52 -0.96 2.50 -1.62
CA VAL A 52 -0.69 1.47 -0.61
C VAL A 52 0.82 1.25 -0.47
N GLN A 53 1.34 1.42 0.74
CA GLN A 53 2.73 1.14 1.08
C GLN A 53 2.91 -0.30 1.60
N PRO A 54 4.13 -0.86 1.57
CA PRO A 54 4.41 -2.16 2.15
C PRO A 54 3.93 -2.29 3.59
N GLY A 55 3.29 -3.41 3.92
CA GLY A 55 2.79 -3.71 5.27
C GLY A 55 1.49 -2.99 5.66
N GLN A 56 0.91 -2.15 4.79
CA GLN A 56 -0.36 -1.49 5.07
C GLN A 56 -1.57 -2.38 4.79
N THR A 57 -2.55 -2.29 5.66
CA THR A 57 -3.91 -2.82 5.51
C THR A 57 -4.91 -1.69 5.29
N LEU A 58 -6.15 -2.03 4.88
CA LEU A 58 -7.27 -1.08 4.79
C LEU A 58 -7.39 -0.23 6.06
N LEU A 59 -7.42 -0.87 7.22
CA LEU A 59 -7.57 -0.19 8.51
C LEU A 59 -6.39 0.76 8.79
N SER A 60 -5.16 0.29 8.60
CA SER A 60 -3.96 1.09 8.90
C SER A 60 -3.85 2.36 8.02
N VAL A 61 -4.34 2.33 6.77
CA VAL A 61 -4.35 3.50 5.89
C VAL A 61 -5.33 4.56 6.40
N ILE A 62 -6.52 4.12 6.82
CA ILE A 62 -7.55 5.01 7.38
C ILE A 62 -7.08 5.60 8.71
N GLU A 63 -6.51 4.76 9.58
CA GLU A 63 -5.97 5.19 10.88
C GLU A 63 -4.80 6.17 10.72
N LYS A 64 -3.89 5.93 9.78
CA LYS A 64 -2.76 6.84 9.50
C LYS A 64 -3.24 8.23 9.09
N ARG A 65 -4.36 8.33 8.35
CA ARG A 65 -4.95 9.62 7.97
C ARG A 65 -5.68 10.30 9.12
N ARG A 66 -6.49 9.53 9.89
CA ARG A 66 -7.35 10.08 10.96
C ARG A 66 -6.58 10.35 12.27
N GLY A 67 -5.53 9.58 12.53
CA GLY A 67 -4.82 9.52 13.81
C GLY A 67 -5.55 8.70 14.89
N SER A 68 -6.66 8.03 14.56
CA SER A 68 -7.39 7.15 15.47
C SER A 68 -8.19 6.10 14.71
N THR A 69 -8.55 5.02 15.41
CA THR A 69 -9.43 3.97 14.88
C THR A 69 -10.82 4.56 14.61
N PRO A 70 -11.38 4.34 13.41
CA PRO A 70 -12.72 4.82 13.08
C PRO A 70 -13.79 4.06 13.90
N ASN A 71 -14.84 4.76 14.33
CA ASN A 71 -15.94 4.16 15.12
C ASN A 71 -16.96 3.43 14.23
N VAL A 72 -16.49 2.51 13.40
CA VAL A 72 -17.31 1.70 12.48
C VAL A 72 -16.84 0.25 12.49
N SER A 73 -17.72 -0.69 12.17
CA SER A 73 -17.35 -2.10 12.05
C SER A 73 -16.40 -2.33 10.87
N ILE A 74 -15.56 -3.37 10.99
CA ILE A 74 -14.68 -3.82 9.90
C ILE A 74 -15.49 -4.17 8.64
N ASP A 75 -16.66 -4.79 8.79
CA ASP A 75 -17.55 -5.10 7.66
C ASP A 75 -17.98 -3.85 6.89
N LYS A 76 -18.26 -2.75 7.62
CA LYS A 76 -18.61 -1.47 7.00
C LYS A 76 -17.41 -0.86 6.26
N LEU A 77 -16.21 -0.92 6.85
CA LEU A 77 -14.99 -0.48 6.17
C LEU A 77 -14.78 -1.22 4.85
N ILE A 78 -14.96 -2.55 4.87
CA ILE A 78 -14.81 -3.41 3.69
C ILE A 78 -15.86 -3.07 2.63
N ALA A 79 -17.13 -2.89 3.04
CA ALA A 79 -18.22 -2.56 2.13
C ALA A 79 -18.00 -1.20 1.45
N ASP A 80 -17.67 -0.16 2.23
CA ASP A 80 -17.44 1.19 1.71
C ASP A 80 -16.20 1.22 0.79
N PHE A 81 -15.14 0.50 1.14
CA PHE A 81 -13.96 0.36 0.26
C PHE A 81 -14.31 -0.33 -1.07
N LYS A 82 -15.08 -1.42 -1.04
CA LYS A 82 -15.50 -2.13 -2.26
C LYS A 82 -16.42 -1.28 -3.13
N ALA A 83 -17.29 -0.47 -2.52
CA ALA A 83 -18.14 0.48 -3.23
C ALA A 83 -17.32 1.55 -3.95
N LEU A 84 -16.29 2.08 -3.28
CA LEU A 84 -15.38 3.08 -3.85
C LEU A 84 -14.42 2.53 -4.90
N ASN A 85 -14.14 1.21 -4.88
CA ASN A 85 -13.19 0.54 -5.78
C ASN A 85 -13.81 -0.74 -6.36
N PRO A 86 -14.72 -0.64 -7.35
CA PRO A 86 -15.36 -1.80 -7.96
C PRO A 86 -14.33 -2.82 -8.47
N GLY A 87 -14.48 -4.09 -8.06
CA GLY A 87 -13.58 -5.17 -8.43
C GLY A 87 -12.28 -5.26 -7.63
N ALA A 88 -12.04 -4.37 -6.66
CA ALA A 88 -10.93 -4.49 -5.72
C ALA A 88 -11.38 -5.17 -4.41
N SER A 89 -10.48 -5.96 -3.81
CA SER A 89 -10.67 -6.53 -2.47
C SER A 89 -9.67 -5.91 -1.50
N PRO A 90 -10.09 -5.50 -0.29
CA PRO A 90 -9.18 -4.94 0.71
C PRO A 90 -8.19 -5.96 1.29
N GLU A 91 -8.44 -7.26 1.11
CA GLU A 91 -7.51 -8.34 1.45
C GLU A 91 -6.39 -8.51 0.41
N LEU A 92 -6.61 -7.99 -0.80
CA LEU A 92 -5.70 -8.10 -1.94
C LEU A 92 -5.16 -6.72 -2.36
N LEU A 93 -4.94 -5.83 -1.38
CA LEU A 93 -4.32 -4.54 -1.64
C LEU A 93 -2.94 -4.73 -2.26
N GLN A 94 -2.72 -4.07 -3.39
CA GLN A 94 -1.46 -4.15 -4.13
C GLN A 94 -0.56 -3.00 -3.71
N ILE A 95 0.66 -3.32 -3.29
CA ILE A 95 1.69 -2.34 -2.95
C ILE A 95 1.97 -1.45 -4.18
N GLY A 96 2.06 -0.15 -3.97
CA GLY A 96 2.31 0.84 -5.02
C GLY A 96 1.08 1.19 -5.86
N LYS A 97 -0.07 0.52 -5.65
CA LYS A 97 -1.32 0.87 -6.33
C LYS A 97 -2.11 1.89 -5.51
N GLU A 98 -2.72 2.81 -6.25
CA GLU A 98 -3.61 3.83 -5.72
C GLU A 98 -5.04 3.31 -5.60
N TYR A 99 -5.68 3.59 -4.46
CA TYR A 99 -7.08 3.25 -4.19
C TYR A 99 -7.80 4.42 -3.50
N ARG A 100 -9.13 4.40 -3.53
CA ARG A 100 -9.99 5.31 -2.76
C ARG A 100 -10.36 4.69 -1.42
N PHE A 101 -10.21 5.44 -0.35
CA PHE A 101 -10.48 5.01 1.02
C PHE A 101 -11.61 5.87 1.60
N PRO A 102 -12.56 5.27 2.35
CA PRO A 102 -13.66 6.02 2.94
C PRO A 102 -13.17 6.96 4.05
N VAL A 103 -13.89 8.07 4.21
CA VAL A 103 -13.67 9.06 5.27
C VAL A 103 -14.84 9.01 6.23
N TYR A 104 -14.53 8.82 7.51
CA TYR A 104 -15.49 8.94 8.58
C TYR A 104 -15.17 10.18 9.40
N GLU A 105 -16.17 11.06 9.57
CA GLU A 105 -16.08 12.20 10.47
C GLU A 105 -15.94 11.75 11.93
N ARG A 106 -15.51 12.68 12.78
CA ARG A 106 -15.06 12.35 14.14
C ARG A 106 -16.15 11.79 15.02
#